data_AF-A0A956U413-F1
#
_entry.id   AF-A0A956U413-F1
#
_cell.length_a   1.000
_cell.length_b   1.000
_cell.length_c   1.000
_cell.angle_alpha   90.00
_cell.angle_beta   90.00
_cell.angle_gamma   90.00
#
_symmetry.space_group_name_H-M   'P 1'
#
loop_
_entity.id
_entity.type
_entity.pdbx_description
1 polymer ?
#
loop_
_entity_poly.entity_id
_entity_poly.type
_entity_poly.pdbx_seq_one_letter_code
_entity_poly.pdbx_strand_id
1 'polypeptide(L)'
;MNIKEIECTRVPLFELVKSWDSKTQTFIQDKDKSNRTEPTFAPGAIDGIYIKHGGFRDDEKGPTAEEIVDFLLPRYKNHDLATVDEFDTFLNKSLMLVRVGAVLKALPGLKVQKAPIASLARLLIKNSRAYSSVKLGISLLGISGEEDDLPLILEIGRYPEFTYFSANAIGRLSKNKLKDWMVLAESTEDWGKVHTIERICNYLEKSQNKDRDNSIWLLKNCTGHSIAEYTAYVSACACNLLELLKDEKLEDDVLDNACSLFLCLITDTPVKSIEDWEHGPETLPLLLETLLKRELTSYRLFSVTRILYWLEDRKSESYKAPEKNYWCQENIESLRILCNCYLEEPKAKSIVSRDFTESIITEDSTSGFYAWNASMRLDLDLWDEAYKALSANPCRPRWYGFALDTEVPERIEKVFAYAEQHLPLHEAEEQGTESSLLDSDLLQCLDNLISPMAFSELYNDRLVRACIKSKRRRLVNMAVRTLKSNVENASSETQIALKAISPDFLRAESRKELEDLIAKFDSIST
;
A
#
# COMPACT_ATOMS: atom_id res chain seq x y z
N MET A 1 -4.68 -9.31 -14.00
CA MET A 1 -4.93 -10.71 -14.26
C MET A 1 -4.68 -11.41 -12.94
N ASN A 2 -5.63 -12.17 -12.40
CA ASN A 2 -5.50 -12.85 -11.10
C ASN A 2 -4.30 -13.81 -11.13
N ILE A 3 -3.63 -14.07 -10.00
CA ILE A 3 -2.70 -15.20 -9.79
C ILE A 3 -3.26 -16.49 -10.42
N LYS A 4 -4.55 -16.80 -10.18
CA LYS A 4 -5.27 -17.95 -10.77
C LYS A 4 -5.59 -17.81 -12.27
N GLU A 5 -5.79 -16.59 -12.78
CA GLU A 5 -6.09 -16.36 -14.21
C GLU A 5 -4.84 -16.41 -15.07
N ILE A 6 -3.70 -15.98 -14.53
CA ILE A 6 -2.39 -16.02 -15.16
C ILE A 6 -1.94 -17.48 -15.35
N GLU A 7 -2.08 -18.30 -14.32
CA GLU A 7 -1.77 -19.74 -14.38
C GLU A 7 -2.67 -20.50 -15.38
N CYS A 8 -3.86 -19.98 -15.70
CA CYS A 8 -4.78 -20.54 -16.69
C CYS A 8 -4.47 -20.11 -18.14
N THR A 9 -3.56 -19.16 -18.36
CA THR A 9 -3.15 -18.78 -19.72
C THR A 9 -2.23 -19.85 -20.32
N ARG A 10 -2.33 -20.10 -21.63
CA ARG A 10 -1.33 -20.90 -22.35
C ARG A 10 -0.01 -20.15 -22.58
N VAL A 11 0.11 -18.93 -22.05
CA VAL A 11 1.24 -18.03 -22.28
C VAL A 11 2.23 -18.15 -21.12
N PRO A 12 3.53 -18.32 -21.37
CA PRO A 12 4.54 -18.31 -20.32
C PRO A 12 4.51 -17.03 -19.50
N LEU A 13 4.75 -17.16 -18.19
CA LEU A 13 4.79 -16.05 -17.24
C LEU A 13 5.79 -14.96 -17.65
N PHE A 14 6.94 -15.35 -18.18
CA PHE A 14 7.96 -14.40 -18.63
C PHE A 14 7.47 -13.48 -19.76
N GLU A 15 6.67 -13.99 -20.70
CA GLU A 15 6.11 -13.15 -21.77
C GLU A 15 5.04 -12.19 -21.25
N LEU A 16 4.29 -12.59 -20.22
CA LEU A 16 3.34 -11.71 -19.54
C LEU A 16 4.07 -10.58 -18.81
N VAL A 17 5.14 -10.91 -18.06
CA VAL A 17 5.93 -9.91 -17.30
C VAL A 17 6.56 -8.85 -18.19
N LYS A 18 6.95 -9.16 -19.44
CA LYS A 18 7.42 -8.12 -20.39
C LYS A 18 6.38 -7.04 -20.68
N SER A 19 5.11 -7.37 -20.50
CA SER A 19 3.99 -6.45 -20.69
C SER A 19 3.46 -5.85 -19.38
N TRP A 20 4.14 -6.10 -18.26
CA TRP A 20 3.78 -5.58 -16.96
C TRP A 20 4.27 -4.14 -16.79
N ASP A 21 3.36 -3.26 -16.37
CA ASP A 21 3.69 -1.92 -15.90
C ASP A 21 3.61 -1.90 -14.36
N SER A 22 4.74 -1.63 -13.72
CA SER A 22 4.85 -1.59 -12.27
C SER A 22 4.04 -0.46 -11.66
N LYS A 23 3.92 0.69 -12.33
CA LYS A 23 3.23 1.88 -11.80
C LYS A 23 1.73 1.71 -11.80
N THR A 24 1.18 1.13 -12.87
CA THR A 24 -0.26 0.87 -12.97
C THR A 24 -0.64 -0.47 -12.37
N GLN A 25 0.35 -1.31 -12.02
CA GLN A 25 0.17 -2.69 -11.57
C GLN A 25 -0.75 -3.52 -12.48
N THR A 26 -0.61 -3.32 -13.79
CA THR A 26 -1.43 -4.01 -14.79
C THR A 26 -0.58 -4.60 -15.91
N PHE A 27 -1.09 -5.69 -16.50
CA PHE A 27 -0.57 -6.18 -17.77
C PHE A 27 -1.18 -5.36 -18.91
N ILE A 28 -0.45 -5.15 -20.02
CA ILE A 28 -1.01 -4.44 -21.19
C ILE A 28 -2.28 -5.15 -21.74
N GLN A 29 -2.38 -6.47 -21.54
CA GLN A 29 -3.53 -7.30 -21.97
C GLN A 29 -4.73 -7.26 -20.99
N ASP A 30 -4.63 -6.57 -19.86
CA ASP A 30 -5.64 -6.55 -18.78
C ASP A 30 -6.69 -5.44 -18.93
N LYS A 31 -6.71 -4.69 -20.04
CA LYS A 31 -7.56 -3.50 -20.17
C LYS A 31 -9.08 -3.76 -20.09
N ASP A 32 -9.53 -5.02 -20.07
CA ASP A 32 -10.94 -5.39 -19.94
C ASP A 32 -11.15 -6.66 -19.10
N LYS A 33 -11.17 -6.60 -17.76
CA LYS A 33 -11.80 -7.66 -16.94
C LYS A 33 -12.48 -7.16 -15.66
N SER A 34 -13.80 -7.11 -15.72
CA SER A 34 -14.77 -6.69 -14.69
C SER A 34 -15.42 -7.88 -13.95
N ASN A 35 -14.71 -8.96 -13.64
CA ASN A 35 -15.34 -10.19 -13.10
C ASN A 35 -14.45 -10.95 -12.10
N ARG A 36 -14.17 -10.40 -10.91
CA ARG A 36 -13.52 -11.15 -9.81
C ARG A 36 -14.40 -11.20 -8.56
N THR A 37 -14.64 -12.41 -8.05
CA THR A 37 -15.55 -12.70 -6.91
C THR A 37 -14.84 -13.15 -5.63
N GLU A 38 -13.51 -13.34 -5.64
CA GLU A 38 -12.72 -13.73 -4.46
C GLU A 38 -11.65 -12.67 -4.14
N PRO A 39 -11.42 -12.32 -2.86
CA PRO A 39 -10.29 -11.50 -2.46
C PRO A 39 -8.97 -12.24 -2.74
N THR A 40 -8.05 -11.58 -3.44
CA THR A 40 -6.75 -12.12 -3.84
C THR A 40 -5.62 -11.30 -3.24
N PHE A 41 -4.55 -11.95 -2.80
CA PHE A 41 -3.32 -11.27 -2.40
C PHE A 41 -2.68 -10.55 -3.59
N ALA A 42 -2.05 -9.41 -3.31
CA ALA A 42 -1.18 -8.74 -4.27
C ALA A 42 0.03 -9.63 -4.62
N PRO A 43 0.64 -9.48 -5.81
CA PRO A 43 1.84 -10.23 -6.18
C PRO A 43 2.95 -10.08 -5.13
N GLY A 44 3.59 -11.18 -4.74
CA GLY A 44 4.62 -11.22 -3.70
C GLY A 44 4.12 -11.07 -2.25
N ALA A 45 2.84 -10.72 -2.03
CA ALA A 45 2.34 -10.45 -0.69
C ALA A 45 2.31 -11.68 0.22
N ILE A 46 2.04 -12.86 -0.34
CA ILE A 46 2.09 -14.12 0.41
C ILE A 46 3.50 -14.29 0.97
N ASP A 47 4.52 -14.36 0.10
CA ASP A 47 5.91 -14.52 0.52
C ASP A 47 6.36 -13.42 1.51
N GLY A 48 5.95 -12.18 1.25
CA GLY A 48 6.19 -11.03 2.11
C GLY A 48 5.65 -11.17 3.53
N ILE A 49 4.37 -11.50 3.66
CA ILE A 49 3.70 -11.73 4.96
C ILE A 49 4.38 -12.87 5.71
N TYR A 50 4.70 -13.97 5.02
CA TYR A 50 5.38 -15.11 5.64
C TYR A 50 6.76 -14.76 6.19
N ILE A 51 7.57 -14.01 5.43
CA ILE A 51 8.89 -13.53 5.86
C ILE A 51 8.76 -12.62 7.10
N LYS A 52 7.74 -11.76 7.15
CA LYS A 52 7.62 -10.71 8.17
C LYS A 52 6.94 -11.15 9.45
N HIS A 53 5.94 -12.02 9.34
CA HIS A 53 5.04 -12.34 10.46
C HIS A 53 5.19 -13.78 10.96
N GLY A 54 6.15 -14.55 10.44
CA GLY A 54 6.60 -15.82 11.05
C GLY A 54 5.59 -16.97 11.03
N GLY A 55 4.77 -17.07 9.98
CA GLY A 55 3.62 -17.97 9.91
C GLY A 55 3.86 -19.40 9.39
N PHE A 56 5.06 -19.98 9.51
CA PHE A 56 5.31 -21.34 9.01
C PHE A 56 4.40 -22.36 9.70
N ARG A 57 3.58 -23.08 8.94
CA ARG A 57 2.99 -24.34 9.38
C ARG A 57 3.49 -25.45 8.46
N ASP A 58 3.97 -26.55 9.04
CA ASP A 58 4.47 -27.71 8.29
C ASP A 58 3.37 -28.45 7.50
N ASP A 59 2.10 -28.02 7.60
CA ASP A 59 0.95 -28.56 6.88
C ASP A 59 0.73 -27.92 5.49
N GLU A 60 1.69 -27.13 5.00
CA GLU A 60 1.61 -26.44 3.71
C GLU A 60 1.60 -27.41 2.51
N LYS A 61 0.65 -27.18 1.59
CA LYS A 61 0.42 -27.97 0.38
C LYS A 61 1.62 -27.91 -0.56
N GLY A 62 2.10 -29.07 -1.00
CA GLY A 62 3.12 -29.23 -2.04
C GLY A 62 4.24 -30.19 -1.65
N PRO A 63 5.12 -30.56 -2.59
CA PRO A 63 6.26 -31.44 -2.31
C PRO A 63 7.26 -30.84 -1.31
N THR A 64 7.91 -31.71 -0.55
CA THR A 64 9.03 -31.36 0.34
C THR A 64 10.27 -30.98 -0.46
N ALA A 65 11.28 -30.43 0.21
CA ALA A 65 12.54 -30.10 -0.45
C ALA A 65 13.25 -31.36 -0.99
N GLU A 66 13.18 -32.48 -0.25
CA GLU A 66 13.71 -33.78 -0.66
C GLU A 66 12.99 -34.30 -1.90
N GLU A 67 11.65 -34.26 -1.93
CA GLU A 67 10.86 -34.67 -3.09
C GLU A 67 11.15 -33.82 -4.33
N ILE A 68 11.39 -32.52 -4.15
CA ILE A 68 11.79 -31.63 -5.25
C ILE A 68 13.17 -32.02 -5.79
N VAL A 69 14.12 -32.36 -4.92
CA VAL A 69 15.46 -32.81 -5.34
C VAL A 69 15.37 -34.14 -6.09
N ASP A 70 14.62 -35.11 -5.57
CA ASP A 70 14.41 -36.40 -6.20
C ASP A 70 13.70 -36.28 -7.56
N PHE A 71 12.78 -35.32 -7.69
CA PHE A 71 12.14 -35.03 -8.97
C PHE A 71 13.10 -34.37 -9.98
N LEU A 72 13.98 -33.48 -9.51
CA LEU A 72 14.94 -32.73 -10.31
C LEU A 72 16.09 -33.58 -10.86
N LEU A 73 16.67 -34.47 -10.04
CA LEU A 73 17.86 -35.26 -10.39
C LEU A 73 17.78 -36.11 -11.67
N PRO A 74 16.67 -36.79 -11.99
CA PRO A 74 16.55 -37.50 -13.26
C PRO A 74 16.32 -36.58 -14.46
N ARG A 75 15.94 -35.31 -14.24
CA ARG A 75 15.46 -34.38 -15.28
C ARG A 75 16.39 -33.21 -15.59
N TYR A 76 17.38 -32.91 -14.75
CA TYR A 76 18.20 -31.69 -14.91
C TYR A 76 19.02 -31.62 -16.22
N LYS A 77 19.14 -32.72 -16.96
CA LYS A 77 19.76 -32.77 -18.29
C LYS A 77 18.76 -32.71 -19.45
N ASN A 78 17.46 -32.78 -19.18
CA ASN A 78 16.41 -32.68 -20.18
C ASN A 78 16.02 -31.21 -20.32
N HIS A 79 16.13 -30.70 -21.55
CA HIS A 79 15.94 -29.27 -21.84
C HIS A 79 14.83 -29.06 -22.89
N ASP A 80 13.72 -29.77 -22.72
CA ASP A 80 12.53 -29.68 -23.58
C ASP A 80 11.31 -29.10 -22.84
N LEU A 81 10.31 -28.68 -23.61
CA LEU A 81 9.09 -28.07 -23.06
C LEU A 81 8.23 -29.08 -22.27
N ALA A 82 8.31 -30.38 -22.58
CA ALA A 82 7.61 -31.40 -21.82
C ALA A 82 8.12 -31.46 -20.37
N THR A 83 9.43 -31.30 -20.18
CA THR A 83 10.05 -31.20 -18.86
C THR A 83 9.49 -29.99 -18.08
N VAL A 84 9.26 -28.85 -18.74
CA VAL A 84 8.65 -27.67 -18.09
C VAL A 84 7.23 -27.97 -17.61
N ASP A 85 6.41 -28.60 -18.44
CA ASP A 85 5.04 -28.98 -18.08
C ASP A 85 5.00 -29.98 -16.90
N GLU A 86 5.98 -30.90 -16.84
CA GLU A 86 6.16 -31.81 -15.71
C GLU A 86 6.47 -31.05 -14.41
N PHE A 87 7.36 -30.05 -14.44
CA PHE A 87 7.65 -29.20 -13.28
C PHE A 87 6.46 -28.35 -12.86
N ASP A 88 5.74 -27.75 -13.81
CA ASP A 88 4.55 -26.94 -13.54
C ASP A 88 3.46 -27.76 -12.84
N THR A 89 3.28 -29.00 -13.28
CA THR A 89 2.32 -29.93 -12.67
C THR A 89 2.78 -30.34 -11.27
N PHE A 90 4.05 -30.73 -11.11
CA PHE A 90 4.59 -31.23 -9.86
C PHE A 90 4.65 -30.16 -8.77
N LEU A 91 5.04 -28.93 -9.13
CA LEU A 91 5.20 -27.81 -8.20
C LEU A 91 3.94 -26.96 -8.02
N ASN A 92 2.82 -27.35 -8.64
CA ASN A 92 1.59 -26.58 -8.63
C ASN A 92 1.20 -26.14 -7.20
N LYS A 93 1.08 -24.82 -6.98
CA LYS A 93 0.75 -24.17 -5.70
C LYS A 93 1.71 -24.45 -4.53
N SER A 94 2.93 -24.92 -4.82
CA SER A 94 3.96 -25.11 -3.79
C SER A 94 4.46 -23.77 -3.23
N LEU A 95 4.58 -23.66 -1.91
CA LEU A 95 5.20 -22.48 -1.29
C LEU A 95 6.74 -22.55 -1.39
N MET A 96 7.26 -22.09 -2.54
CA MET A 96 8.70 -22.19 -2.84
C MET A 96 9.59 -21.39 -1.88
N LEU A 97 9.07 -20.35 -1.24
CA LEU A 97 9.80 -19.57 -0.23
C LEU A 97 10.41 -20.45 0.86
N VAL A 98 9.66 -21.45 1.35
CA VAL A 98 10.09 -22.35 2.43
C VAL A 98 11.02 -23.45 1.91
N ARG A 99 10.77 -23.95 0.70
CA ARG A 99 11.44 -25.15 0.17
C ARG A 99 12.77 -24.85 -0.49
N VAL A 100 12.90 -23.71 -1.16
CA VAL A 100 14.03 -23.46 -2.09
C VAL A 100 15.39 -23.45 -1.39
N GLY A 101 15.47 -22.94 -0.14
CA GLY A 101 16.71 -22.91 0.61
C GLY A 101 17.28 -24.32 0.85
N ALA A 102 16.43 -25.26 1.23
CA ALA A 102 16.81 -26.65 1.46
C ALA A 102 17.18 -27.37 0.14
N VAL A 103 16.42 -27.14 -0.94
CA VAL A 103 16.75 -27.66 -2.28
C VAL A 103 18.15 -27.21 -2.71
N LEU A 104 18.45 -25.91 -2.64
CA LEU A 104 19.75 -25.38 -3.03
C LEU A 104 20.90 -25.92 -2.15
N LYS A 105 20.64 -26.17 -0.86
CA LYS A 105 21.62 -26.71 0.09
C LYS A 105 21.97 -28.18 -0.21
N ALA A 106 21.04 -28.96 -0.78
CA ALA A 106 21.26 -30.37 -1.10
C ALA A 106 22.14 -30.58 -2.35
N LEU A 107 22.02 -29.71 -3.36
CA LEU A 107 22.66 -29.90 -4.68
C LEU A 107 24.18 -30.07 -4.65
N PRO A 108 24.97 -29.33 -3.86
CA PRO A 108 26.43 -29.52 -3.82
C PRO A 108 26.86 -30.94 -3.44
N GLY A 109 26.11 -31.62 -2.56
CA GLY A 109 26.39 -32.99 -2.13
C GLY A 109 26.13 -34.05 -3.22
N LEU A 110 25.36 -33.69 -4.24
CA LEU A 110 24.88 -34.60 -5.29
C LEU A 110 25.74 -34.56 -6.57
N LYS A 111 26.81 -33.74 -6.59
CA LYS A 111 27.77 -33.62 -7.70
C LYS A 111 27.13 -33.36 -9.08
N VAL A 112 26.01 -32.64 -9.08
CA VAL A 112 25.31 -32.23 -10.31
C VAL A 112 26.13 -31.22 -11.11
N GLN A 113 26.09 -31.30 -12.44
CA GLN A 113 26.81 -30.38 -13.32
C GLN A 113 26.07 -29.04 -13.41
N LYS A 114 26.79 -27.92 -13.29
CA LYS A 114 26.18 -26.58 -13.30
C LYS A 114 25.52 -26.23 -14.64
N ALA A 115 26.19 -26.47 -15.77
CA ALA A 115 25.69 -26.04 -17.08
C ALA A 115 24.31 -26.65 -17.46
N PRO A 116 24.05 -27.95 -17.24
CA PRO A 116 22.70 -28.51 -17.43
C PRO A 116 21.64 -27.91 -16.49
N ILE A 117 21.98 -27.63 -15.22
CA ILE A 117 21.05 -26.96 -14.28
C ILE A 117 20.72 -25.55 -14.77
N ALA A 118 21.72 -24.78 -15.21
CA ALA A 118 21.50 -23.44 -15.74
C ALA A 118 20.62 -23.47 -16.99
N SER A 119 20.78 -24.48 -17.84
CA SER A 119 19.96 -24.66 -19.05
C SER A 119 18.51 -24.97 -18.70
N LEU A 120 18.25 -25.89 -17.76
CA LEU A 120 16.90 -26.16 -17.25
C LEU A 120 16.31 -24.90 -16.57
N ALA A 121 17.09 -24.21 -15.75
CA ALA A 121 16.65 -23.03 -15.02
C ALA A 121 16.18 -21.91 -15.96
N ARG A 122 16.94 -21.62 -17.02
CA ARG A 122 16.51 -20.68 -18.09
C ARG A 122 15.23 -21.13 -18.76
N LEU A 123 15.08 -22.43 -19.01
CA LEU A 123 13.91 -23.00 -19.65
C LEU A 123 12.66 -22.83 -18.78
N LEU A 124 12.76 -23.11 -17.48
CA LEU A 124 11.69 -22.89 -16.50
C LEU A 124 11.29 -21.42 -16.44
N ILE A 125 12.25 -20.50 -16.33
CA ILE A 125 11.95 -19.05 -16.27
C ILE A 125 11.20 -18.61 -17.52
N LYS A 126 11.66 -19.01 -18.71
CA LYS A 126 11.12 -18.50 -19.98
C LYS A 126 9.80 -19.13 -20.41
N ASN A 127 9.51 -20.36 -19.99
CA ASN A 127 8.41 -21.15 -20.57
C ASN A 127 7.36 -21.60 -19.55
N SER A 128 7.65 -21.52 -18.25
CA SER A 128 6.70 -21.97 -17.23
C SER A 128 5.49 -21.04 -17.13
N ARG A 129 4.37 -21.66 -16.77
CA ARG A 129 3.08 -21.01 -16.46
C ARG A 129 2.78 -21.05 -14.95
N ALA A 130 3.62 -21.71 -14.16
CA ALA A 130 3.48 -21.85 -12.73
C ALA A 130 4.51 -20.97 -11.98
N TYR A 131 4.03 -20.17 -11.02
CA TYR A 131 4.90 -19.31 -10.22
C TYR A 131 6.00 -20.11 -9.51
N SER A 132 5.65 -21.28 -8.96
CA SER A 132 6.58 -22.15 -8.24
C SER A 132 7.76 -22.63 -9.11
N SER A 133 7.49 -23.00 -10.35
CA SER A 133 8.50 -23.42 -11.32
C SER A 133 9.42 -22.26 -11.71
N VAL A 134 8.88 -21.06 -11.93
CA VAL A 134 9.68 -19.86 -12.21
C VAL A 134 10.56 -19.51 -11.00
N LYS A 135 10.01 -19.51 -9.78
CA LYS A 135 10.76 -19.26 -8.53
C LYS A 135 11.89 -20.27 -8.33
N LEU A 136 11.65 -21.55 -8.61
CA LEU A 136 12.68 -22.59 -8.61
C LEU A 136 13.74 -22.30 -9.69
N GLY A 137 13.31 -21.98 -10.91
CA GLY A 137 14.18 -21.62 -12.03
C GLY A 137 15.13 -20.47 -11.69
N ILE A 138 14.61 -19.35 -11.19
CA ILE A 138 15.41 -18.19 -10.74
C ILE A 138 16.45 -18.61 -9.71
N SER A 139 16.04 -19.42 -8.75
CA SER A 139 16.89 -19.84 -7.64
C SER A 139 18.00 -20.80 -8.06
N LEU A 140 17.68 -21.75 -8.94
CA LEU A 140 18.66 -22.65 -9.56
C LEU A 140 19.64 -21.86 -10.44
N LEU A 141 19.15 -20.89 -11.22
CA LEU A 141 20.02 -20.05 -12.05
C LEU A 141 20.99 -19.25 -11.18
N GLY A 142 20.55 -18.74 -10.02
CA GLY A 142 21.42 -18.04 -9.08
C GLY A 142 22.62 -18.82 -8.54
N ILE A 143 22.65 -20.16 -8.61
CA ILE A 143 23.79 -20.99 -8.17
C ILE A 143 24.56 -21.66 -9.32
N SER A 144 23.94 -21.72 -10.51
CA SER A 144 24.44 -22.49 -11.66
C SER A 144 24.76 -21.64 -12.88
N GLY A 145 24.17 -20.43 -12.97
CA GLY A 145 24.33 -19.48 -14.05
C GLY A 145 25.55 -18.58 -13.91
N GLU A 146 25.60 -17.58 -14.78
CA GLU A 146 26.70 -16.63 -14.94
C GLU A 146 26.17 -15.19 -15.00
N GLU A 147 27.07 -14.20 -15.08
CA GLU A 147 26.70 -12.78 -15.11
C GLU A 147 25.83 -12.43 -16.34
N ASP A 148 25.99 -13.15 -17.46
CA ASP A 148 25.18 -13.01 -18.67
C ASP A 148 23.69 -13.39 -18.46
N ASP A 149 23.35 -14.04 -17.34
CA ASP A 149 21.98 -14.33 -16.95
C ASP A 149 21.29 -13.15 -16.24
N LEU A 150 22.02 -12.12 -15.82
CA LEU A 150 21.45 -10.98 -15.10
C LEU A 150 20.32 -10.27 -15.86
N PRO A 151 20.39 -10.03 -17.18
CA PRO A 151 19.27 -9.42 -17.90
C PRO A 151 17.97 -10.23 -17.78
N LEU A 152 18.06 -11.56 -17.80
CA LEU A 152 16.90 -12.43 -17.61
C LEU A 152 16.33 -12.31 -16.19
N ILE A 153 17.21 -12.30 -15.18
CA ILE A 153 16.83 -12.19 -13.76
C ILE A 153 16.24 -10.82 -13.43
N LEU A 154 16.83 -9.74 -13.97
CA LEU A 154 16.32 -8.39 -13.82
C LEU A 154 14.94 -8.27 -14.44
N GLU A 155 14.75 -8.72 -15.69
CA GLU A 155 13.47 -8.62 -16.39
C GLU A 155 12.34 -9.36 -15.66
N ILE A 156 12.55 -10.64 -15.30
CA ILE A 156 11.52 -11.39 -14.58
C ILE A 156 11.28 -10.82 -13.17
N GLY A 157 12.33 -10.30 -12.53
CA GLY A 157 12.30 -9.78 -11.17
C GLY A 157 11.50 -8.50 -10.98
N ARG A 158 11.16 -7.77 -12.05
CA ARG A 158 10.33 -6.56 -12.02
C ARG A 158 8.91 -6.83 -11.51
N TYR A 159 8.44 -8.07 -11.67
CA TYR A 159 7.15 -8.51 -11.15
C TYR A 159 7.29 -8.91 -9.67
N PRO A 160 6.53 -8.29 -8.73
CA PRO A 160 6.74 -8.47 -7.28
C PRO A 160 6.75 -9.92 -6.78
N GLU A 161 6.02 -10.82 -7.44
CA GLU A 161 6.00 -12.27 -7.15
C GLU A 161 7.37 -12.95 -7.27
N PHE A 162 8.26 -12.42 -8.12
CA PHE A 162 9.58 -12.99 -8.40
C PHE A 162 10.73 -12.18 -7.82
N THR A 163 10.47 -10.98 -7.32
CA THR A 163 11.49 -10.02 -6.90
C THR A 163 12.37 -10.59 -5.79
N TYR A 164 11.78 -11.24 -4.77
CA TYR A 164 12.56 -11.83 -3.66
C TYR A 164 13.61 -12.85 -4.15
N PHE A 165 13.20 -13.77 -5.03
CA PHE A 165 14.07 -14.79 -5.59
C PHE A 165 15.11 -14.19 -6.53
N SER A 166 14.70 -13.20 -7.34
CA SER A 166 15.57 -12.50 -8.30
C SER A 166 16.66 -11.72 -7.58
N ALA A 167 16.31 -10.99 -6.53
CA ALA A 167 17.27 -10.27 -5.70
C ALA A 167 18.28 -11.21 -5.02
N ASN A 168 17.85 -12.42 -4.60
CA ASN A 168 18.77 -13.44 -4.09
C ASN A 168 19.69 -14.00 -5.20
N ALA A 169 19.20 -14.18 -6.42
CA ALA A 169 20.01 -14.63 -7.56
C ALA A 169 21.04 -13.56 -7.97
N ILE A 170 20.63 -12.29 -8.07
CA ILE A 170 21.53 -11.14 -8.33
C ILE A 170 22.68 -11.12 -7.32
N GLY A 171 22.38 -11.31 -6.04
CA GLY A 171 23.40 -11.32 -4.97
C GLY A 171 24.49 -12.38 -5.12
N ARG A 172 24.26 -13.41 -5.94
CA ARG A 172 25.20 -14.50 -6.24
C ARG A 172 25.89 -14.34 -7.59
N LEU A 173 25.18 -13.82 -8.59
CA LEU A 173 25.64 -13.72 -9.97
C LEU A 173 26.40 -12.42 -10.24
N SER A 174 25.95 -11.30 -9.66
CA SER A 174 26.44 -9.97 -9.99
C SER A 174 27.75 -9.63 -9.29
N LYS A 175 28.70 -9.09 -10.06
CA LYS A 175 29.92 -8.45 -9.52
C LYS A 175 29.62 -7.08 -8.91
N ASN A 176 28.55 -6.40 -9.34
CA ASN A 176 28.09 -5.12 -8.81
C ASN A 176 26.65 -5.20 -8.28
N LYS A 177 26.46 -6.09 -7.31
CA LYS A 177 25.13 -6.42 -6.77
C LYS A 177 24.36 -5.22 -6.21
N LEU A 178 25.04 -4.23 -5.62
CA LEU A 178 24.36 -3.02 -5.12
C LEU A 178 23.66 -2.29 -6.27
N LYS A 179 24.40 -2.01 -7.35
CA LYS A 179 23.85 -1.35 -8.53
C LYS A 179 22.70 -2.14 -9.15
N ASP A 180 22.85 -3.45 -9.30
CA ASP A 180 21.79 -4.27 -9.90
C ASP A 180 20.56 -4.42 -8.99
N TRP A 181 20.74 -4.42 -7.66
CA TRP A 181 19.61 -4.34 -6.73
C TRP A 181 18.90 -2.99 -6.79
N MET A 182 19.63 -1.88 -6.96
CA MET A 182 19.03 -0.56 -7.13
C MET A 182 18.21 -0.48 -8.41
N VAL A 183 18.74 -1.01 -9.53
CA VAL A 183 17.98 -1.14 -10.79
C VAL A 183 16.71 -1.97 -10.59
N LEU A 184 16.81 -3.10 -9.87
CA LEU A 184 15.64 -3.91 -9.56
C LEU A 184 14.63 -3.13 -8.70
N ALA A 185 15.07 -2.43 -7.66
CA ALA A 185 14.20 -1.66 -6.77
C ALA A 185 13.46 -0.54 -7.49
N GLU A 186 14.09 0.14 -8.44
CA GLU A 186 13.46 1.19 -9.26
C GLU A 186 12.39 0.63 -10.22
N SER A 187 12.46 -0.66 -10.53
CA SER A 187 11.56 -1.34 -11.47
C SER A 187 10.39 -2.09 -10.82
N THR A 188 10.27 -2.03 -9.48
CA THR A 188 9.30 -2.78 -8.67
C THR A 188 8.48 -1.87 -7.78
N GLU A 189 7.27 -2.30 -7.43
CA GLU A 189 6.39 -1.66 -6.45
C GLU A 189 6.05 -2.61 -5.29
N ASP A 190 5.43 -2.07 -4.23
CA ASP A 190 4.91 -2.79 -3.06
C ASP A 190 5.91 -3.82 -2.48
N TRP A 191 5.53 -5.10 -2.41
CA TRP A 191 6.36 -6.15 -1.82
C TRP A 191 7.69 -6.34 -2.56
N GLY A 192 7.73 -6.07 -3.87
CA GLY A 192 8.98 -6.05 -4.63
C GLY A 192 9.93 -4.95 -4.12
N LYS A 193 9.38 -3.75 -3.86
CA LYS A 193 10.12 -2.63 -3.26
C LYS A 193 10.60 -2.98 -1.85
N VAL A 194 9.74 -3.54 -1.00
CA VAL A 194 10.10 -3.97 0.36
C VAL A 194 11.28 -4.94 0.34
N HIS A 195 11.21 -5.98 -0.48
CA HIS A 195 12.27 -6.99 -0.57
C HIS A 195 13.61 -6.45 -1.08
N THR A 196 13.59 -5.51 -2.02
CA THR A 196 14.81 -4.95 -2.63
C THR A 196 15.45 -3.92 -1.71
N ILE A 197 14.67 -2.98 -1.18
CA ILE A 197 15.14 -1.94 -0.25
C ILE A 197 15.75 -2.58 1.00
N GLU A 198 15.09 -3.56 1.62
CA GLU A 198 15.64 -4.24 2.80
C GLU A 198 16.99 -4.90 2.52
N ARG A 199 17.15 -5.48 1.34
CA ARG A 199 18.41 -6.14 0.95
C ARG A 199 19.51 -5.12 0.71
N ILE A 200 19.18 -3.97 0.09
CA ILE A 200 20.10 -2.85 -0.09
C ILE A 200 20.52 -2.30 1.28
N CYS A 201 19.57 -1.98 2.17
CA CYS A 201 19.85 -1.48 3.52
C CYS A 201 20.78 -2.43 4.30
N ASN A 202 20.46 -3.72 4.33
CA ASN A 202 21.30 -4.74 4.96
C ASN A 202 22.72 -4.79 4.37
N TYR A 203 22.88 -4.57 3.06
CA TYR A 203 24.19 -4.53 2.42
C TYR A 203 24.95 -3.26 2.79
N LEU A 204 24.32 -2.09 2.73
CA LEU A 204 24.94 -0.80 3.06
C LEU A 204 25.41 -0.78 4.53
N GLU A 205 24.62 -1.31 5.45
CA GLU A 205 25.01 -1.44 6.86
C GLU A 205 26.22 -2.35 7.05
N LYS A 206 26.19 -3.56 6.46
CA LYS A 206 27.28 -4.54 6.62
C LYS A 206 28.57 -4.13 5.94
N SER A 207 28.47 -3.44 4.79
CA SER A 207 29.62 -2.95 4.05
C SER A 207 30.12 -1.60 4.53
N GLN A 208 29.38 -0.93 5.42
CA GLN A 208 29.59 0.46 5.82
C GLN A 208 29.62 1.45 4.63
N ASN A 209 28.98 1.09 3.52
CA ASN A 209 28.95 1.90 2.30
C ASN A 209 27.82 2.96 2.34
N LYS A 210 27.77 3.75 3.41
CA LYS A 210 26.73 4.75 3.66
C LYS A 210 27.13 6.15 3.16
N ASP A 211 27.70 6.20 1.96
CA ASP A 211 28.05 7.48 1.33
C ASP A 211 26.81 8.35 1.05
N ARG A 212 27.06 9.60 0.67
CA ARG A 212 26.02 10.58 0.39
C ARG A 212 25.06 10.12 -0.71
N ASP A 213 25.59 9.59 -1.81
CA ASP A 213 24.81 9.26 -3.00
C ASP A 213 23.88 8.07 -2.73
N ASN A 214 24.37 7.03 -2.02
CA ASN A 214 23.55 5.90 -1.60
C ASN A 214 22.48 6.32 -0.59
N SER A 215 22.81 7.24 0.32
CA SER A 215 21.86 7.77 1.30
C SER A 215 20.74 8.57 0.62
N ILE A 216 21.09 9.45 -0.33
CA ILE A 216 20.11 10.22 -1.13
C ILE A 216 19.26 9.28 -1.97
N TRP A 217 19.87 8.30 -2.65
CA TRP A 217 19.13 7.33 -3.45
C TRP A 217 18.13 6.55 -2.60
N LEU A 218 18.54 6.13 -1.40
CA LEU A 218 17.69 5.39 -0.47
C LEU A 218 16.51 6.24 0.00
N LEU A 219 16.74 7.50 0.38
CA LEU A 219 15.66 8.43 0.77
C LEU A 219 14.63 8.62 -0.35
N LYS A 220 15.10 8.73 -1.61
CA LYS A 220 14.23 8.87 -2.79
C LYS A 220 13.39 7.62 -3.08
N ASN A 221 13.79 6.45 -2.59
CA ASN A 221 13.22 5.16 -2.99
C ASN A 221 12.63 4.35 -1.84
N CYS A 222 12.81 4.74 -0.58
CA CYS A 222 12.33 3.97 0.56
C CYS A 222 10.87 4.26 0.93
N THR A 223 10.29 5.32 0.37
CA THR A 223 8.90 5.76 0.59
C THR A 223 8.15 5.90 -0.74
N GLY A 224 6.90 6.36 -0.69
CA GLY A 224 6.10 6.65 -1.88
C GLY A 224 5.36 5.45 -2.49
N HIS A 225 5.33 4.32 -1.78
CA HIS A 225 4.57 3.12 -2.13
C HIS A 225 3.61 2.73 -0.99
N SER A 226 2.63 1.87 -1.27
CA SER A 226 1.46 1.63 -0.39
C SER A 226 1.75 0.99 0.97
N ILE A 227 2.97 0.48 1.16
CA ILE A 227 3.43 -0.26 2.35
C ILE A 227 4.83 0.21 2.80
N ALA A 228 5.12 1.50 2.63
CA ALA A 228 6.40 2.13 2.93
C ALA A 228 6.83 2.05 4.40
N GLU A 229 5.91 1.77 5.31
CA GLU A 229 6.20 1.59 6.73
C GLU A 229 7.14 0.40 6.96
N TYR A 230 7.05 -0.65 6.13
CA TYR A 230 7.94 -1.82 6.21
C TYR A 230 9.41 -1.52 5.88
N THR A 231 9.67 -0.47 5.09
CA THR A 231 11.02 -0.08 4.66
C THR A 231 11.57 1.10 5.44
N ALA A 232 10.73 1.90 6.08
CA ALA A 232 11.13 3.14 6.74
C ALA A 232 12.23 2.93 7.79
N TYR A 233 12.01 2.05 8.78
CA TYR A 233 12.99 1.80 9.85
C TYR A 233 14.36 1.34 9.33
N VAL A 234 14.38 0.31 8.49
CA VAL A 234 15.64 -0.22 7.95
C VAL A 234 16.35 0.81 7.06
N SER A 235 15.58 1.69 6.41
CA SER A 235 16.14 2.76 5.59
C SER A 235 16.72 3.89 6.45
N ALA A 236 16.08 4.22 7.56
CA ALA A 236 16.61 5.19 8.53
C ALA A 236 17.93 4.72 9.15
N CYS A 237 18.06 3.42 9.43
CA CYS A 237 19.31 2.85 9.95
C CYS A 237 20.43 2.78 8.88
N ALA A 238 20.07 2.51 7.63
CA ALA A 238 21.04 2.39 6.53
C ALA A 238 21.44 3.73 5.89
N CYS A 239 20.56 4.73 5.96
CA CYS A 239 20.82 6.10 5.49
C CYS A 239 21.63 6.88 6.52
N ASN A 240 22.62 7.65 6.07
CA ASN A 240 23.34 8.58 6.95
C ASN A 240 22.60 9.92 7.08
N LEU A 241 21.30 9.88 7.42
CA LEU A 241 20.42 11.05 7.39
C LEU A 241 20.89 12.16 8.34
N LEU A 242 21.44 11.80 9.50
CA LEU A 242 21.99 12.75 10.46
C LEU A 242 23.07 13.64 9.83
N GLU A 243 24.00 13.05 9.07
CA GLU A 243 25.06 13.80 8.40
C GLU A 243 24.55 14.57 7.18
N LEU A 244 23.52 14.05 6.48
CA LEU A 244 22.88 14.79 5.39
C LEU A 244 22.23 16.09 5.91
N LEU A 245 21.53 16.04 7.05
CA LEU A 245 20.87 17.23 7.62
C LEU A 245 21.86 18.28 8.15
N LYS A 246 23.10 17.88 8.49
CA LYS A 246 24.16 18.81 8.88
C LYS A 246 24.78 19.55 7.68
N ASP A 247 24.56 19.08 6.46
CA ASP A 247 25.09 19.73 5.27
C ASP A 247 24.27 20.96 4.89
N GLU A 248 24.90 22.14 4.92
CA GLU A 248 24.28 23.40 4.53
C GLU A 248 23.77 23.39 3.09
N LYS A 249 24.36 22.57 2.22
CA LYS A 249 23.99 22.39 0.81
C LYS A 249 22.96 21.28 0.57
N LEU A 250 22.25 20.85 1.61
CA LEU A 250 21.15 19.90 1.46
C LEU A 250 20.07 20.47 0.52
N GLU A 251 19.79 19.70 -0.53
CA GLU A 251 18.76 19.99 -1.53
C GLU A 251 17.35 19.80 -0.94
N ASP A 252 16.41 20.62 -1.40
CA ASP A 252 15.03 20.62 -0.90
C ASP A 252 14.29 19.30 -1.17
N ASP A 253 14.60 18.61 -2.27
CA ASP A 253 14.02 17.30 -2.57
C ASP A 253 14.50 16.23 -1.57
N VAL A 254 15.76 16.27 -1.15
CA VAL A 254 16.29 15.36 -0.13
C VAL A 254 15.64 15.64 1.22
N LEU A 255 15.43 16.92 1.55
CA LEU A 255 14.72 17.31 2.77
C LEU A 255 13.26 16.81 2.77
N ASP A 256 12.56 16.92 1.63
CA ASP A 256 11.19 16.44 1.50
C ASP A 256 11.11 14.90 1.59
N ASN A 257 12.10 14.19 1.04
CA ASN A 257 12.20 12.74 1.23
C ASN A 257 12.51 12.35 2.68
N ALA A 258 13.28 13.17 3.41
CA ALA A 258 13.46 12.98 4.85
C ALA A 258 12.12 13.15 5.60
N CYS A 259 11.33 14.18 5.27
CA CYS A 259 9.97 14.33 5.81
C CYS A 259 9.09 13.09 5.52
N SER A 260 9.16 12.53 4.32
CA SER A 260 8.43 11.29 3.96
C SER A 260 8.84 10.12 4.84
N LEU A 261 10.15 9.94 5.06
CA LEU A 261 10.66 8.88 5.93
C LEU A 261 10.12 9.02 7.35
N PHE A 262 10.16 10.23 7.92
CA PHE A 262 9.63 10.49 9.26
C PHE A 262 8.12 10.24 9.35
N LEU A 263 7.34 10.63 8.34
CA LEU A 263 5.91 10.33 8.28
C LEU A 263 5.63 8.83 8.37
N CYS A 264 6.42 7.99 7.70
CA CYS A 264 6.30 6.54 7.81
C CYS A 264 6.72 6.03 9.22
N LEU A 265 7.80 6.57 9.80
CA LEU A 265 8.32 6.15 11.11
C LEU A 265 7.41 6.49 12.30
N ILE A 266 6.58 7.53 12.18
CA ILE A 266 5.64 7.96 13.23
C ILE A 266 4.23 7.38 13.06
N THR A 267 4.00 6.58 12.01
CA THR A 267 2.72 5.93 11.76
C THR A 267 2.57 4.70 12.66
N ASP A 268 1.43 4.58 13.34
CA ASP A 268 1.14 3.46 14.23
C ASP A 268 0.94 2.18 13.40
N THR A 269 1.95 1.32 13.43
CA THR A 269 2.02 0.07 12.67
C THR A 269 2.72 -1.00 13.50
N PRO A 270 2.53 -2.30 13.20
CA PRO A 270 3.20 -3.37 13.94
C PRO A 270 4.70 -3.50 13.64
N VAL A 271 5.27 -2.62 12.81
CA VAL A 271 6.70 -2.61 12.48
C VAL A 271 7.45 -1.61 13.38
N LYS A 272 8.78 -1.70 13.39
CA LYS A 272 9.63 -0.78 14.17
C LYS A 272 9.41 0.67 13.75
N SER A 273 9.39 1.56 14.74
CA SER A 273 9.06 2.99 14.61
C SER A 273 10.28 3.89 14.83
N ILE A 274 10.05 5.20 14.87
CA ILE A 274 11.05 6.19 15.29
C ILE A 274 11.61 5.90 16.71
N GLU A 275 10.81 5.32 17.60
CA GLU A 275 11.21 5.04 18.99
C GLU A 275 12.25 3.91 19.08
N ASP A 276 12.29 3.04 18.05
CA ASP A 276 13.27 1.95 17.92
C ASP A 276 14.58 2.40 17.26
N TRP A 277 14.62 3.61 16.71
CA TRP A 277 15.75 4.14 15.95
C TRP A 277 16.68 4.95 16.84
N GLU A 278 17.89 4.42 17.07
CA GLU A 278 18.89 5.00 17.99
C GLU A 278 19.21 6.47 17.71
N HIS A 279 19.33 6.86 16.43
CA HIS A 279 19.63 8.24 16.04
C HIS A 279 18.37 9.11 15.85
N GLY A 280 17.17 8.56 15.99
CA GLY A 280 15.91 9.29 15.86
C GLY A 280 15.83 10.55 16.74
N PRO A 281 16.18 10.47 18.04
CA PRO A 281 16.18 11.63 18.93
C PRO A 281 17.14 12.76 18.54
N GLU A 282 18.25 12.45 17.87
CA GLU A 282 19.21 13.46 17.39
C GLU A 282 18.82 13.98 16.00
N THR A 283 18.19 13.14 15.18
CA THR A 283 17.89 13.46 13.79
C THR A 283 16.60 14.30 13.65
N LEU A 284 15.58 14.04 14.46
CA LEU A 284 14.32 14.81 14.40
C LEU A 284 14.49 16.30 14.73
N PRO A 285 15.21 16.72 15.80
CA PRO A 285 15.48 18.13 16.04
C PRO A 285 16.16 18.80 14.85
N LEU A 286 17.18 18.15 14.27
CA LEU A 286 17.89 18.69 13.11
C LEU A 286 17.01 18.82 11.87
N LEU A 287 16.07 17.89 11.66
CA LEU A 287 15.07 18.03 10.60
C LEU A 287 14.23 19.30 10.81
N LEU A 288 13.67 19.48 12.01
CA LEU A 288 12.81 20.62 12.33
C LEU A 288 13.58 21.95 12.27
N GLU A 289 14.81 22.00 12.78
CA GLU A 289 15.70 23.15 12.69
C GLU A 289 16.09 23.49 11.24
N THR A 290 16.24 22.47 10.39
CA THR A 290 16.49 22.66 8.96
C THR A 290 15.26 23.24 8.27
N LEU A 291 14.07 22.72 8.58
CA LEU A 291 12.80 23.22 8.04
C LEU A 291 12.58 24.69 8.39
N LEU A 292 12.89 25.12 9.62
CA LEU A 292 12.81 26.54 10.04
C LEU A 292 13.66 27.50 9.17
N LYS A 293 14.66 26.99 8.45
CA LYS A 293 15.56 27.78 7.59
C LYS A 293 15.24 27.63 6.10
N ARG A 294 14.16 26.93 5.76
CA ARG A 294 13.80 26.57 4.38
C ARG A 294 12.44 27.15 4.02
N GLU A 295 12.15 27.15 2.72
CA GLU A 295 10.86 27.64 2.25
C GLU A 295 9.71 26.76 2.76
N LEU A 296 8.62 27.42 3.15
CA LEU A 296 7.39 26.75 3.54
C LEU A 296 6.68 26.16 2.32
N THR A 297 6.22 24.92 2.44
CA THR A 297 5.33 24.27 1.48
C THR A 297 4.18 23.62 2.24
N SER A 298 3.03 23.43 1.59
CA SER A 298 1.91 22.69 2.21
C SER A 298 2.31 21.27 2.60
N TYR A 299 3.19 20.62 1.83
CA TYR A 299 3.74 19.32 2.17
C TYR A 299 4.52 19.35 3.51
N ARG A 300 5.46 20.29 3.66
CA ARG A 300 6.24 20.42 4.91
C ARG A 300 5.38 20.81 6.10
N LEU A 301 4.40 21.70 5.92
CA LEU A 301 3.43 22.08 6.96
C LEU A 301 2.58 20.89 7.40
N PHE A 302 2.14 20.06 6.44
CA PHE A 302 1.48 18.79 6.72
C PHE A 302 2.40 17.84 7.50
N SER A 303 3.65 17.66 7.06
CA SER A 303 4.62 16.81 7.75
C SER A 303 4.86 17.22 9.20
N VAL A 304 5.09 18.52 9.44
CA VAL A 304 5.29 19.06 10.80
C VAL A 304 4.01 18.92 11.65
N THR A 305 2.83 19.10 11.05
CA THR A 305 1.54 18.85 11.70
C THR A 305 1.42 17.39 12.19
N ARG A 306 1.79 16.42 11.35
CA ARG A 306 1.78 14.99 11.71
C ARG A 306 2.79 14.64 12.80
N ILE A 307 3.99 15.22 12.73
CA ILE A 307 5.00 15.09 13.79
C ILE A 307 4.48 15.67 15.10
N LEU A 308 3.83 16.83 15.07
CA LEU A 308 3.26 17.47 16.26
C LEU A 308 2.15 16.61 16.89
N TYR A 309 1.24 16.04 16.10
CA TYR A 309 0.23 15.11 16.61
C TYR A 309 0.85 13.88 17.28
N TRP A 310 1.90 13.32 16.67
CA TRP A 310 2.64 12.22 17.26
C TRP A 310 3.26 12.64 18.61
N LEU A 311 3.92 13.80 18.69
CA LEU A 311 4.49 14.32 19.94
C LEU A 311 3.44 14.58 21.04
N GLU A 312 2.25 15.07 20.66
CA GLU A 312 1.16 15.37 21.59
C GLU A 312 0.60 14.09 22.24
N ASP A 313 0.49 12.99 21.50
CA ASP A 313 0.09 11.68 22.04
C ASP A 313 1.08 11.16 23.10
N ARG A 314 2.38 11.44 22.92
CA ARG A 314 3.45 11.07 23.86
C ARG A 314 3.52 11.95 25.11
N LYS A 315 2.67 12.96 25.24
CA LYS A 315 2.51 13.75 26.46
C LYS A 315 1.61 13.06 27.50
N SER A 316 0.81 12.08 27.07
CA SER A 316 -0.11 11.38 27.97
C SER A 316 0.61 10.79 29.19
N GLU A 317 -0.01 10.88 30.38
CA GLU A 317 0.49 10.23 31.59
C GLU A 317 0.61 8.70 31.42
N SER A 318 -0.10 8.12 30.46
CA SER A 318 -0.01 6.71 30.10
C SER A 318 1.24 6.35 29.27
N TYR A 319 1.89 7.33 28.65
CA TYR A 319 3.11 7.10 27.88
C TYR A 319 4.30 6.90 28.80
N LYS A 320 4.89 5.70 28.76
CA LYS A 320 6.10 5.36 29.48
C LYS A 320 7.24 5.28 28.48
N ALA A 321 8.09 6.31 28.48
CA ALA A 321 9.29 6.32 27.67
C ALA A 321 10.16 5.07 27.98
N PRO A 322 10.68 4.36 26.97
CA PRO A 322 11.64 3.28 27.16
C PRO A 322 12.83 3.67 28.06
N GLU A 323 13.34 2.76 28.88
CA GLU A 323 14.37 3.02 29.92
C GLU A 323 15.69 3.65 29.40
N LYS A 324 15.93 3.63 28.10
CA LYS A 324 17.13 4.21 27.46
C LYS A 324 16.93 5.59 26.82
N ASN A 325 15.75 6.22 26.93
CA ASN A 325 15.34 7.19 25.91
C ASN A 325 15.64 8.66 26.15
N TYR A 326 16.20 9.25 25.08
CA TYR A 326 16.20 10.66 24.73
C TYR A 326 14.79 11.19 24.38
N TRP A 327 13.75 10.35 24.32
CA TRP A 327 12.33 10.76 24.18
C TRP A 327 11.69 11.13 25.54
N CYS A 328 12.41 11.86 26.39
CA CYS A 328 11.89 12.35 27.67
C CYS A 328 10.92 13.52 27.46
N GLN A 329 10.12 13.84 28.49
CA GLN A 329 9.13 14.94 28.40
C GLN A 329 9.76 16.29 28.07
N GLU A 330 10.99 16.57 28.53
CA GLU A 330 11.72 17.80 28.20
C GLU A 330 12.06 17.91 26.70
N ASN A 331 12.54 16.81 26.11
CA ASN A 331 12.86 16.77 24.68
C ASN A 331 11.60 16.79 23.81
N ILE A 332 10.54 16.08 24.24
CA ILE A 332 9.23 16.14 23.58
C ILE A 332 8.71 17.58 23.56
N GLU A 333 8.75 18.29 24.68
CA GLU A 333 8.29 19.68 24.73
C GLU A 333 9.13 20.61 23.85
N SER A 334 10.45 20.43 23.85
CA SER A 334 11.36 21.21 22.99
C SER A 334 11.06 21.01 21.50
N LEU A 335 10.78 19.77 21.08
CA LEU A 335 10.38 19.47 19.70
C LEU A 335 9.00 20.06 19.36
N ARG A 336 8.05 20.05 20.29
CA ARG A 336 6.73 20.69 20.09
C ARG A 336 6.87 22.20 19.89
N ILE A 337 7.77 22.85 20.62
CA ILE A 337 8.07 24.27 20.42
C ILE A 337 8.57 24.52 18.99
N LEU A 338 9.53 23.71 18.49
CA LEU A 338 10.02 23.83 17.11
C LEU A 338 8.89 23.64 16.07
N CYS A 339 8.03 22.63 16.26
CA CYS A 339 6.88 22.41 15.39
C CYS A 339 5.94 23.62 15.38
N ASN A 340 5.59 24.16 16.56
CA ASN A 340 4.71 25.32 16.66
C ASN A 340 5.35 26.57 16.04
N CYS A 341 6.64 26.83 16.27
CA CYS A 341 7.34 27.94 15.62
C CYS A 341 7.24 27.86 14.09
N TYR A 342 7.39 26.67 13.51
CA TYR A 342 7.26 26.48 12.07
C TYR A 342 5.82 26.67 11.56
N LEU A 343 4.82 26.21 12.31
CA LEU A 343 3.40 26.33 11.95
C LEU A 343 2.84 27.75 12.15
N GLU A 344 3.38 28.51 13.10
CA GLU A 344 2.99 29.89 13.42
C GLU A 344 3.63 30.93 12.50
N GLU A 345 4.47 30.51 11.56
CA GLU A 345 5.04 31.39 10.53
C GLU A 345 3.93 32.20 9.82
N PRO A 346 4.04 33.55 9.73
CA PRO A 346 2.94 34.39 9.24
C PRO A 346 2.41 34.04 7.84
N LYS A 347 3.24 33.40 7.02
CA LYS A 347 2.89 32.97 5.66
C LYS A 347 2.19 31.61 5.60
N ALA A 348 2.21 30.80 6.66
CA ALA A 348 1.72 29.41 6.64
C ALA A 348 0.27 29.30 6.14
N LYS A 349 -0.66 30.07 6.71
CA LYS A 349 -2.07 30.07 6.29
C LYS A 349 -2.23 30.49 4.81
N SER A 350 -1.47 31.48 4.36
CA SER A 350 -1.54 31.97 2.97
C SER A 350 -1.04 30.94 1.95
N ILE A 351 0.00 30.18 2.31
CA ILE A 351 0.55 29.11 1.48
C ILE A 351 -0.45 27.97 1.37
N VAL A 352 -1.00 27.52 2.50
CA VAL A 352 -2.00 26.44 2.52
C VAL A 352 -3.25 26.82 1.72
N SER A 353 -3.79 28.04 1.91
CA SER A 353 -4.95 28.51 1.14
C SER A 353 -4.67 28.58 -0.36
N ARG A 354 -3.50 29.11 -0.76
CA ARG A 354 -3.06 29.17 -2.17
C ARG A 354 -2.95 27.77 -2.76
N ASP A 355 -2.18 26.88 -2.13
CA ASP A 355 -1.90 25.54 -2.66
C ASP A 355 -3.17 24.70 -2.73
N PHE A 356 -4.09 24.84 -1.75
CA PHE A 356 -5.39 24.19 -1.80
C PHE A 356 -6.21 24.68 -3.00
N THR A 357 -6.28 26.00 -3.20
CA THR A 357 -7.01 26.60 -4.33
C THR A 357 -6.40 26.17 -5.67
N GLU A 358 -5.06 26.17 -5.77
CA GLU A 358 -4.35 25.73 -6.96
C GLU A 358 -4.61 24.25 -7.25
N SER A 359 -4.64 23.40 -6.21
CA SER A 359 -4.94 21.97 -6.34
C SER A 359 -6.33 21.68 -6.91
N ILE A 360 -7.31 22.56 -6.65
CA ILE A 360 -8.65 22.48 -7.23
C ILE A 360 -8.58 22.76 -8.74
N ILE A 361 -7.79 23.76 -9.15
CA ILE A 361 -7.65 24.19 -10.55
C ILE A 361 -6.87 23.17 -11.37
N THR A 362 -5.77 22.65 -10.82
CA THR A 362 -4.87 21.71 -11.51
C THR A 362 -5.32 20.27 -11.40
N GLU A 363 -6.36 20.00 -10.60
CA GLU A 363 -6.75 18.66 -10.16
C GLU A 363 -5.58 17.88 -9.51
N ASP A 364 -4.58 18.59 -8.95
CA ASP A 364 -3.45 17.96 -8.28
C ASP A 364 -3.92 17.33 -6.98
N SER A 365 -3.92 16.01 -7.06
CA SER A 365 -4.54 15.24 -6.02
C SER A 365 -3.74 15.29 -4.70
N THR A 366 -2.44 15.32 -4.80
CA THR A 366 -1.54 15.11 -3.66
C THR A 366 -1.37 16.42 -2.91
N SER A 367 -1.19 17.52 -3.63
CA SER A 367 -1.06 18.85 -3.03
C SER A 367 -2.30 19.29 -2.27
N GLY A 368 -3.49 19.02 -2.81
CA GLY A 368 -4.76 19.33 -2.12
C GLY A 368 -4.93 18.58 -0.80
N PHE A 369 -4.47 17.32 -0.73
CA PHE A 369 -4.47 16.54 0.50
C PHE A 369 -3.55 17.15 1.56
N TYR A 370 -2.33 17.55 1.20
CA TYR A 370 -1.40 18.18 2.15
C TYR A 370 -1.94 19.51 2.67
N ALA A 371 -2.44 20.36 1.77
CA ALA A 371 -2.99 21.65 2.16
C ALA A 371 -4.21 21.49 3.09
N TRP A 372 -5.17 20.62 2.76
CA TRP A 372 -6.33 20.35 3.61
C TRP A 372 -5.93 19.90 5.02
N ASN A 373 -5.05 18.90 5.12
CA ASN A 373 -4.66 18.37 6.43
C ASN A 373 -3.83 19.37 7.25
N ALA A 374 -3.03 20.22 6.59
CA ALA A 374 -2.32 21.30 7.27
C ALA A 374 -3.29 22.39 7.77
N SER A 375 -4.38 22.66 7.04
CA SER A 375 -5.34 23.73 7.39
C SER A 375 -6.03 23.48 8.74
N MET A 376 -6.30 22.21 9.07
CA MET A 376 -6.88 21.82 10.36
C MET A 376 -6.03 22.29 11.53
N ARG A 377 -4.70 22.07 11.48
CA ARG A 377 -3.81 22.48 12.58
C ARG A 377 -3.59 23.98 12.63
N LEU A 378 -3.67 24.64 11.47
CA LEU A 378 -3.54 26.08 11.33
C LEU A 378 -4.83 26.83 11.68
N ASP A 379 -5.92 26.15 12.04
CA ASP A 379 -7.24 26.77 12.25
C ASP A 379 -7.60 27.67 11.05
N LEU A 380 -7.53 27.06 9.87
CA LEU A 380 -7.87 27.67 8.59
C LEU A 380 -9.01 26.87 7.97
N ASP A 381 -10.17 27.51 7.95
CA ASP A 381 -11.38 26.97 7.36
C ASP A 381 -11.34 27.10 5.83
N LEU A 382 -11.24 25.96 5.14
CA LEU A 382 -11.22 25.84 3.67
C LEU A 382 -12.51 25.24 3.11
N TRP A 383 -13.56 25.17 3.93
CA TRP A 383 -14.78 24.48 3.56
C TRP A 383 -15.48 25.11 2.35
N ASP A 384 -15.51 26.44 2.27
CA ASP A 384 -16.14 27.14 1.15
C ASP A 384 -15.44 26.85 -0.19
N GLU A 385 -14.12 26.75 -0.20
CA GLU A 385 -13.31 26.35 -1.35
C GLU A 385 -13.59 24.90 -1.75
N ALA A 386 -13.62 23.97 -0.79
CA ALA A 386 -13.95 22.57 -1.03
C ALA A 386 -15.37 22.40 -1.59
N TYR A 387 -16.34 23.14 -1.04
CA TYR A 387 -17.73 23.12 -1.49
C TYR A 387 -17.92 23.74 -2.88
N LYS A 388 -17.17 24.80 -3.20
CA LYS A 388 -17.13 25.35 -4.58
C LYS A 388 -16.54 24.33 -5.56
N ALA A 389 -15.53 23.55 -5.16
CA ALA A 389 -14.97 22.49 -6.00
C ALA A 389 -15.99 21.39 -6.31
N LEU A 390 -16.82 21.00 -5.33
CA LEU A 390 -17.97 20.09 -5.54
C LEU A 390 -18.94 20.63 -6.60
N SER A 391 -19.16 21.95 -6.60
CA SER A 391 -20.05 22.63 -7.56
C SER A 391 -19.56 22.51 -9.00
N ALA A 392 -18.24 22.47 -9.21
CA ALA A 392 -17.63 22.36 -10.53
C ALA A 392 -17.60 20.92 -11.07
N ASN A 393 -17.43 19.93 -10.19
CA ASN A 393 -17.41 18.52 -10.57
C ASN A 393 -18.08 17.64 -9.51
N PRO A 394 -19.41 17.38 -9.65
CA PRO A 394 -20.19 16.66 -8.65
C PRO A 394 -19.79 15.20 -8.48
N CYS A 395 -19.14 14.58 -9.48
CA CYS A 395 -18.72 13.18 -9.40
C CYS A 395 -17.25 13.05 -9.02
N ARG A 396 -16.74 13.89 -8.09
CA ARG A 396 -15.36 13.76 -7.58
C ARG A 396 -15.40 13.40 -6.09
N PRO A 397 -15.00 12.17 -5.71
CA PRO A 397 -15.20 11.67 -4.36
C PRO A 397 -14.48 12.49 -3.30
N ARG A 398 -13.29 12.97 -3.64
CA ARG A 398 -12.44 13.67 -2.69
C ARG A 398 -13.09 14.92 -2.12
N TRP A 399 -13.75 15.71 -2.95
CA TRP A 399 -14.33 16.97 -2.48
C TRP A 399 -15.46 16.71 -1.48
N TYR A 400 -16.14 15.55 -1.56
CA TYR A 400 -17.05 15.10 -0.50
C TYR A 400 -16.29 14.75 0.78
N GLY A 401 -15.15 14.06 0.67
CA GLY A 401 -14.29 13.75 1.82
C GLY A 401 -13.89 15.01 2.59
N PHE A 402 -13.46 16.07 1.89
CA PHE A 402 -13.13 17.35 2.51
C PHE A 402 -14.37 18.10 3.02
N ALA A 403 -15.43 18.25 2.21
CA ALA A 403 -16.59 19.04 2.61
C ALA A 403 -17.43 18.40 3.75
N LEU A 404 -17.31 17.10 3.97
CA LEU A 404 -17.95 16.38 5.08
C LEU A 404 -17.07 16.29 6.34
N ASP A 405 -15.80 16.67 6.24
CA ASP A 405 -14.87 16.75 7.36
C ASP A 405 -15.08 18.06 8.13
N THR A 406 -16.24 18.14 8.79
CA THR A 406 -16.73 19.31 9.51
C THR A 406 -17.67 18.86 10.63
N GLU A 407 -17.63 19.52 11.78
CA GLU A 407 -18.56 19.27 12.88
C GLU A 407 -19.84 20.14 12.80
N VAL A 408 -19.86 21.12 11.87
CA VAL A 408 -21.00 22.04 11.68
C VAL A 408 -22.14 21.33 10.93
N PRO A 409 -23.30 21.07 11.58
CA PRO A 409 -24.39 20.30 10.97
C PRO A 409 -24.94 20.90 9.67
N GLU A 410 -25.08 22.23 9.61
CA GLU A 410 -25.62 22.93 8.44
C GLU A 410 -24.75 22.74 7.19
N ARG A 411 -23.43 22.55 7.37
CA ARG A 411 -22.50 22.27 6.27
C ARG A 411 -22.70 20.86 5.73
N ILE A 412 -22.87 19.88 6.62
CA ILE A 412 -23.13 18.48 6.25
C ILE A 412 -24.46 18.38 5.50
N GLU A 413 -25.54 19.01 6.03
CA GLU A 413 -26.85 19.06 5.36
C GLU A 413 -26.75 19.66 3.96
N LYS A 414 -25.99 20.75 3.81
CA LYS A 414 -25.76 21.41 2.53
C LYS A 414 -25.00 20.53 1.54
N VAL A 415 -24.06 19.69 1.99
CA VAL A 415 -23.37 18.71 1.15
C VAL A 415 -24.31 17.56 0.77
N PHE A 416 -25.12 17.05 1.69
CA PHE A 416 -26.10 15.99 1.41
C PHE A 416 -27.16 16.44 0.40
N ALA A 417 -27.74 17.63 0.60
CA ALA A 417 -28.70 18.21 -0.33
C ALA A 417 -28.08 18.40 -1.73
N TYR A 418 -26.83 18.87 -1.79
CA TYR A 418 -26.11 19.02 -3.05
C TYR A 418 -25.88 17.67 -3.75
N ALA A 419 -25.41 16.66 -3.01
CA ALA A 419 -25.20 15.30 -3.53
C ALA A 419 -26.49 14.68 -4.06
N GLU A 420 -27.59 14.82 -3.33
CA GLU A 420 -28.89 14.28 -3.72
C GLU A 420 -29.37 14.85 -5.07
N GLN A 421 -29.11 16.14 -5.30
CA GLN A 421 -29.55 16.84 -6.50
C GLN A 421 -28.64 16.59 -7.72
N HIS A 422 -27.32 16.43 -7.52
CA HIS A 422 -26.34 16.47 -8.61
C HIS A 422 -25.65 15.13 -8.91
N LEU A 423 -25.66 14.17 -7.98
CA LEU A 423 -25.15 12.83 -8.27
C LEU A 423 -26.16 12.04 -9.12
N PRO A 424 -25.70 11.29 -10.14
CA PRO A 424 -26.55 10.38 -10.90
C PRO A 424 -26.87 9.12 -10.08
N LEU A 425 -27.63 9.26 -8.99
CA LEU A 425 -27.91 8.19 -8.02
C LEU A 425 -28.56 6.94 -8.64
N HIS A 426 -29.30 7.10 -9.74
CA HIS A 426 -29.89 5.97 -10.47
C HIS A 426 -28.84 5.05 -11.09
N GLU A 427 -27.70 5.60 -11.52
CA GLU A 427 -26.59 4.81 -12.09
C GLU A 427 -25.91 3.94 -11.03
N ALA A 428 -25.95 4.33 -9.75
CA ALA A 428 -25.41 3.52 -8.66
C ALA A 428 -26.19 2.21 -8.46
N GLU A 429 -27.47 2.15 -8.86
CA GLU A 429 -28.30 0.94 -8.84
C GLU A 429 -27.89 -0.04 -9.95
N GLU A 430 -27.42 0.49 -11.09
CA GLU A 430 -27.06 -0.26 -12.29
C GLU A 430 -25.59 -0.72 -12.25
N GLN A 431 -24.68 0.12 -11.76
CA GLN A 431 -23.24 -0.11 -11.68
C GLN A 431 -22.91 -1.23 -10.67
N GLY A 432 -22.27 -2.28 -11.21
CA GLY A 432 -22.28 -3.62 -10.64
C GLY A 432 -20.94 -4.18 -10.22
N THR A 433 -20.94 -4.77 -9.03
CA THR A 433 -20.00 -5.75 -8.46
C THR A 433 -18.70 -5.21 -7.84
N GLU A 434 -18.28 -5.86 -6.73
CA GLU A 434 -17.15 -5.52 -5.84
C GLU A 434 -15.77 -5.40 -6.52
N SER A 435 -15.65 -5.68 -7.83
CA SER A 435 -14.36 -5.95 -8.50
C SER A 435 -13.85 -4.83 -9.41
N SER A 436 -14.53 -3.68 -9.49
CA SER A 436 -13.98 -2.51 -10.15
C SER A 436 -13.01 -1.80 -9.19
N LEU A 437 -11.71 -2.05 -9.33
CA LEU A 437 -10.66 -1.32 -8.59
C LEU A 437 -10.59 0.17 -8.97
N LEU A 438 -11.22 0.54 -10.08
CA LEU A 438 -11.70 1.90 -10.28
C LEU A 438 -13.07 1.94 -9.63
N ASP A 439 -13.13 2.25 -8.34
CA ASP A 439 -14.40 2.68 -7.76
C ASP A 439 -14.95 3.73 -8.72
N SER A 440 -16.13 3.50 -9.29
CA SER A 440 -16.74 4.57 -10.06
C SER A 440 -16.77 5.75 -9.10
N ASP A 441 -16.30 6.91 -9.54
CA ASP A 441 -16.19 8.05 -8.65
C ASP A 441 -17.52 8.28 -7.89
N LEU A 442 -18.65 7.96 -8.54
CA LEU A 442 -19.97 7.87 -7.93
C LEU A 442 -20.05 6.96 -6.69
N LEU A 443 -19.59 5.71 -6.76
CA LEU A 443 -19.62 4.77 -5.63
C LEU A 443 -18.69 5.19 -4.49
N GLN A 444 -17.57 5.84 -4.78
CA GLN A 444 -16.70 6.41 -3.73
C GLN A 444 -17.30 7.69 -3.14
N CYS A 445 -17.99 8.53 -3.93
CA CYS A 445 -18.79 9.64 -3.40
C CYS A 445 -19.81 9.11 -2.39
N LEU A 446 -20.53 8.03 -2.72
CA LEU A 446 -21.50 7.40 -1.82
C LEU A 446 -20.86 6.83 -0.55
N ASP A 447 -19.66 6.23 -0.65
CA ASP A 447 -18.92 5.74 0.54
C ASP A 447 -18.57 6.89 1.49
N ASN A 448 -18.09 8.02 0.94
CA ASN A 448 -17.79 9.23 1.70
C ASN A 448 -19.04 9.84 2.33
N LEU A 449 -20.18 9.85 1.62
CA LEU A 449 -21.45 10.42 2.08
C LEU A 449 -22.10 9.61 3.21
N ILE A 450 -22.06 8.28 3.12
CA ILE A 450 -22.77 7.43 4.09
C ILE A 450 -22.00 7.24 5.40
N SER A 451 -20.66 7.36 5.36
CA SER A 451 -19.81 7.22 6.54
C SER A 451 -20.21 8.15 7.71
N PRO A 452 -20.40 9.47 7.52
CA PRO A 452 -20.82 10.36 8.62
C PRO A 452 -22.25 10.09 9.11
N MET A 453 -23.18 9.67 8.23
CA MET A 453 -24.58 9.40 8.60
C MET A 453 -24.72 8.29 9.64
N ALA A 454 -23.78 7.34 9.69
CA ALA A 454 -23.79 6.27 10.68
C ALA A 454 -23.58 6.75 12.13
N PHE A 455 -23.01 7.96 12.30
CA PHE A 455 -22.60 8.51 13.59
C PHE A 455 -23.25 9.86 13.91
N SER A 456 -24.17 10.34 13.06
CA SER A 456 -24.86 11.62 13.24
C SER A 456 -26.38 11.47 13.26
N GLU A 457 -27.07 12.42 13.88
CA GLU A 457 -28.54 12.59 13.71
C GLU A 457 -28.91 13.03 12.29
N LEU A 458 -27.93 13.45 11.49
CA LEU A 458 -28.12 13.85 10.11
C LEU A 458 -28.30 12.62 9.22
N TYR A 459 -29.40 12.61 8.47
CA TYR A 459 -29.82 11.48 7.65
C TYR A 459 -30.38 12.00 6.32
N ASN A 460 -30.01 11.35 5.22
CA ASN A 460 -30.62 11.59 3.91
C ASN A 460 -31.15 10.28 3.33
N ASP A 461 -32.47 10.15 3.28
CA ASP A 461 -33.16 8.93 2.86
C ASP A 461 -32.78 8.50 1.43
N ARG A 462 -32.66 9.44 0.51
CA ARG A 462 -32.42 9.13 -0.90
C ARG A 462 -31.00 8.65 -1.15
N LEU A 463 -30.01 9.23 -0.45
CA LEU A 463 -28.61 8.77 -0.50
C LEU A 463 -28.45 7.38 0.13
N VAL A 464 -29.10 7.14 1.28
CA VAL A 464 -29.12 5.82 1.94
C VAL A 464 -29.78 4.77 1.04
N ARG A 465 -30.91 5.10 0.41
CA ARG A 465 -31.60 4.24 -0.55
C ARG A 465 -30.74 3.91 -1.78
N ALA A 466 -30.01 4.90 -2.31
CA ALA A 466 -29.06 4.66 -3.40
C ALA A 466 -27.96 3.66 -3.00
N CYS A 467 -27.46 3.76 -1.76
CA CYS A 467 -26.47 2.81 -1.23
C CYS A 467 -27.03 1.39 -1.08
N ILE A 468 -28.27 1.25 -0.58
CA ILE A 468 -28.98 -0.04 -0.44
C ILE A 468 -29.13 -0.74 -1.79
N LYS A 469 -29.55 0.03 -2.81
CA LYS A 469 -29.78 -0.49 -4.15
C LYS A 469 -28.50 -0.71 -4.94
N SER A 470 -27.35 -0.21 -4.45
CA SER A 470 -26.08 -0.47 -5.10
C SER A 470 -25.71 -1.95 -5.02
N LYS A 471 -24.95 -2.43 -5.99
CA LYS A 471 -24.40 -3.78 -6.01
C LYS A 471 -23.08 -3.91 -5.25
N ARG A 472 -22.66 -2.88 -4.49
CA ARG A 472 -21.43 -2.87 -3.68
C ARG A 472 -21.77 -3.26 -2.25
N ARG A 473 -21.42 -4.48 -1.86
CA ARG A 473 -21.71 -5.04 -0.53
C ARG A 473 -21.28 -4.13 0.61
N ARG A 474 -20.14 -3.44 0.49
CA ARG A 474 -19.69 -2.46 1.49
C ARG A 474 -20.73 -1.36 1.74
N LEU A 475 -21.23 -0.71 0.68
CA LEU A 475 -22.24 0.36 0.79
C LEU A 475 -23.55 -0.16 1.39
N VAL A 476 -23.99 -1.36 0.99
CA VAL A 476 -25.21 -1.95 1.54
C VAL A 476 -25.05 -2.25 3.04
N ASN A 477 -23.91 -2.80 3.49
CA ASN A 477 -23.66 -3.01 4.92
C ASN A 477 -23.62 -1.67 5.69
N MET A 478 -23.00 -0.62 5.12
CA MET A 478 -22.97 0.71 5.75
C MET A 478 -24.37 1.34 5.83
N ALA A 479 -25.22 1.14 4.82
CA ALA A 479 -26.59 1.64 4.82
C ALA A 479 -27.47 0.95 5.87
N VAL A 480 -27.37 -0.37 5.99
CA VAL A 480 -28.05 -1.14 7.04
C VAL A 480 -27.63 -0.64 8.43
N ARG A 481 -26.32 -0.41 8.65
CA ARG A 481 -25.82 0.15 9.92
C ARG A 481 -26.34 1.56 10.19
N THR A 482 -26.34 2.42 9.18
CA THR A 482 -26.83 3.80 9.27
C THR A 482 -28.31 3.85 9.66
N LEU A 483 -29.13 2.98 9.07
CA LEU A 483 -30.56 2.89 9.34
C LEU A 483 -30.91 2.36 10.71
N LYS A 484 -30.05 1.53 11.32
CA LYS A 484 -30.24 1.06 12.69
C LYS A 484 -30.38 2.21 13.69
N SER A 485 -29.63 3.29 13.46
CA SER A 485 -29.67 4.51 14.28
C SER A 485 -30.74 5.51 13.82
N ASN A 486 -31.34 5.32 12.64
CA ASN A 486 -32.21 6.28 11.96
C ASN A 486 -33.52 5.64 11.45
N VAL A 487 -34.03 4.62 12.15
CA VAL A 487 -35.14 3.78 11.66
C VAL A 487 -36.41 4.58 11.38
N GLU A 488 -36.70 5.58 12.21
CA GLU A 488 -37.88 6.46 12.12
C GLU A 488 -37.86 7.33 10.85
N ASN A 489 -36.67 7.58 10.28
CA ASN A 489 -36.47 8.47 9.15
C ASN A 489 -36.56 7.75 7.78
N ALA A 490 -36.71 6.42 7.78
CA ALA A 490 -36.71 5.61 6.56
C ALA A 490 -38.05 5.68 5.81
N SER A 491 -38.02 6.16 4.56
CA SER A 491 -39.21 6.19 3.70
C SER A 491 -39.74 4.80 3.36
N SER A 492 -41.00 4.72 2.92
CA SER A 492 -41.59 3.46 2.44
C SER A 492 -40.77 2.85 1.29
N GLU A 493 -40.23 3.66 0.38
CA GLU A 493 -39.36 3.17 -0.70
C GLU A 493 -38.05 2.60 -0.17
N THR A 494 -37.46 3.19 0.86
CA THR A 494 -36.24 2.68 1.52
C THR A 494 -36.53 1.35 2.23
N GLN A 495 -37.66 1.25 2.92
CA GLN A 495 -38.11 0.01 3.56
C GLN A 495 -38.33 -1.12 2.54
N ILE A 496 -38.94 -0.81 1.39
CA ILE A 496 -39.13 -1.77 0.28
C ILE A 496 -37.76 -2.21 -0.26
N ALA A 497 -36.83 -1.28 -0.48
CA ALA A 497 -35.50 -1.60 -0.97
C ALA A 497 -34.72 -2.49 -0.01
N LEU A 498 -34.82 -2.26 1.31
CA LEU A 498 -34.21 -3.12 2.35
C LEU A 498 -34.77 -4.54 2.32
N LYS A 499 -36.10 -4.70 2.24
CA LYS A 499 -36.77 -6.00 2.19
C LYS A 499 -36.39 -6.82 0.94
N ALA A 500 -35.92 -6.16 -0.12
CA ALA A 500 -35.44 -6.81 -1.33
C ALA A 500 -33.98 -7.31 -1.23
N ILE A 501 -33.22 -6.95 -0.19
CA ILE A 501 -31.84 -7.41 -0.01
C ILE A 501 -31.83 -8.91 0.29
N SER A 502 -31.04 -9.67 -0.47
CA SER A 502 -30.75 -11.06 -0.12
C SER A 502 -29.84 -11.11 1.12
N PRO A 503 -30.22 -11.80 2.22
CA PRO A 503 -29.39 -11.90 3.41
C PRO A 503 -27.99 -12.46 3.13
N ASP A 504 -27.86 -13.34 2.14
CA ASP A 504 -26.56 -13.95 1.78
C ASP A 504 -25.57 -12.96 1.18
N PHE A 505 -26.06 -11.81 0.69
CA PHE A 505 -25.22 -10.73 0.19
C PHE A 505 -24.51 -9.98 1.32
N LEU A 506 -25.04 -9.98 2.56
CA LEU A 506 -24.49 -9.22 3.68
C LEU A 506 -23.44 -9.99 4.48
N ARG A 507 -22.59 -9.24 5.19
CA ARG A 507 -21.72 -9.80 6.23
C ARG A 507 -22.57 -10.30 7.40
N ALA A 508 -22.09 -11.33 8.12
CA ALA A 508 -22.84 -11.97 9.20
C ALA A 508 -23.40 -10.99 10.23
N GLU A 509 -22.61 -9.99 10.63
CA GLU A 509 -23.04 -8.93 11.56
C GLU A 509 -24.24 -8.14 11.04
N SER A 510 -24.18 -7.70 9.77
CA SER A 510 -25.23 -6.89 9.16
C SER A 510 -26.47 -7.69 8.74
N ARG A 511 -26.40 -9.02 8.65
CA ARG A 511 -27.59 -9.87 8.44
C ARG A 511 -28.55 -9.75 9.61
N LYS A 512 -28.03 -9.88 10.83
CA LYS A 512 -28.83 -9.73 12.05
C LYS A 512 -29.43 -8.33 12.15
N GLU A 513 -28.64 -7.31 11.80
CA GLU A 513 -29.11 -5.92 11.81
C GLU A 513 -30.24 -5.69 10.80
N LEU A 514 -30.17 -6.31 9.62
CA LEU A 514 -31.25 -6.26 8.63
C LEU A 514 -32.53 -6.93 9.15
N GLU A 515 -32.43 -8.11 9.76
CA GLU A 515 -33.56 -8.82 10.34
C GLU A 515 -34.25 -7.99 11.43
N ASP A 516 -33.47 -7.42 12.35
CA ASP A 516 -33.97 -6.55 13.43
C ASP A 516 -34.67 -5.30 12.85
N LEU A 517 -34.13 -4.71 11.78
CA LEU A 517 -34.72 -3.55 11.10
C LEU A 517 -36.06 -3.90 10.43
N ILE A 518 -36.13 -5.02 9.71
CA ILE A 518 -37.37 -5.46 9.04
C ILE A 518 -38.47 -5.71 10.08
N ALA A 519 -38.14 -6.39 11.18
CA ALA A 519 -39.08 -6.62 12.27
C ALA A 519 -39.61 -5.32 12.89
N LYS A 520 -38.74 -4.31 13.05
CA LYS A 520 -39.16 -2.98 13.53
C LYS A 520 -40.12 -2.29 12.54
N PHE A 521 -39.82 -2.29 11.25
CA PHE A 521 -40.71 -1.66 10.25
C PHE A 521 -42.09 -2.32 10.20
N ASP A 522 -42.13 -3.65 10.33
CA ASP A 522 -43.38 -4.40 10.37
C ASP A 522 -44.19 -4.10 11.64
N SER A 523 -43.53 -3.81 12.78
CA SER A 523 -44.19 -3.40 14.02
C SER A 523 -44.71 -1.96 14.04
N ILE A 524 -44.10 -1.07 13.25
CA ILE A 524 -44.51 0.35 13.11
C ILE A 524 -45.68 0.49 12.11
N SER A 525 -45.83 -0.48 11.21
CA SER A 525 -46.88 -0.50 10.17
C SER A 525 -48.23 -1.11 10.63
N THR A 526 -48.30 -1.57 11.89
CA THR A 526 -49.51 -2.02 12.61
C THR A 526 -49.95 -0.98 13.62
#